data_AF-A0A101UHP2-F1
#
_entry.id   AF-A0A101UHP2-F1
#
_cell.length_a   1.000
_cell.length_b   1.000
_cell.length_c   1.000
_cell.angle_alpha   90.00
_cell.angle_beta   90.00
_cell.angle_gamma   90.00
#
_symmetry.space_group_name_H-M   'P 1'
#
loop_
_entity.id
_entity.type
_entity.pdbx_description
1 polymer ?
#
loop_
_entity_poly.entity_id
_entity_poly.type
_entity_poly.pdbx_seq_one_letter_code
_entity_poly.pdbx_strand_id
1 'polypeptide(L)'
;MSAGSPGRSLRLEIEGDGGGEWLIPLDSPAAVGSAAHEVAHVALDDVEFCRLAAGHVPPEEAAAGQLGDRGAIRDVLFAAASLSRM
;
A
#
# COMPACT_ATOMS: atom_id res chain seq x y z
N MET A 1 -20.25 4.71 -7.77
CA MET A 1 -19.91 5.40 -6.50
C MET A 1 -19.75 6.89 -6.80
N SER A 2 -20.14 7.77 -5.87
CA SER A 2 -19.96 9.22 -6.05
C SER A 2 -18.51 9.59 -5.77
N ALA A 3 -17.95 10.56 -6.49
CA ALA A 3 -16.61 11.09 -6.19
C ALA A 3 -16.54 11.51 -4.70
N GLY A 4 -15.45 11.16 -4.03
CA GLY A 4 -15.26 11.47 -2.60
C GLY A 4 -15.94 10.50 -1.61
N SER A 5 -16.66 9.48 -2.07
CA SER A 5 -17.18 8.45 -1.14
C SER A 5 -16.05 7.54 -0.65
N PRO A 6 -16.06 7.11 0.62
CA PRO A 6 -15.10 6.13 1.11
C PRO A 6 -15.29 4.79 0.39
N GLY A 7 -14.16 4.17 0.01
CA GLY A 7 -14.11 2.83 -0.59
C GLY A 7 -13.26 1.89 0.24
N ARG A 8 -13.17 0.63 -0.18
CA ARG A 8 -12.21 -0.33 0.39
C ARG A 8 -10.83 0.28 0.35
N SER A 9 -10.14 0.17 1.48
CA SER A 9 -8.84 0.80 1.68
C SER A 9 -7.82 -0.23 2.16
N LEU A 10 -6.60 -0.09 1.69
CA LEU A 10 -5.45 -0.75 2.30
C LEU A 10 -4.71 0.27 3.16
N ARG A 11 -4.36 -0.09 4.39
CA ARG A 11 -3.41 0.65 5.21
C ARG A 11 -1.99 0.25 4.79
N LEU A 12 -1.21 1.24 4.39
CA LEU A 12 0.23 1.12 4.18
C LEU A 12 0.91 1.83 5.35
N GLU A 13 1.66 1.07 6.14
CA GLU A 13 2.54 1.60 7.17
C GLU A 13 3.98 1.47 6.68
N ILE A 14 4.74 2.56 6.79
CA ILE A 14 6.18 2.55 6.59
C ILE A 14 6.80 2.88 7.94
N GLU A 15 7.60 1.97 8.47
CA GLU A 15 8.32 2.12 9.73
C GLU A 15 9.69 2.77 9.47
N GLY A 16 10.25 3.45 10.48
CA GLY A 16 11.56 4.13 10.38
C GLY A 16 11.48 5.64 10.51
N ASP A 17 12.63 6.31 10.44
CA ASP A 17 12.75 7.75 10.68
C ASP A 17 12.03 8.60 9.62
N GLY A 18 11.86 8.04 8.41
CA GLY A 18 11.08 8.63 7.32
C GLY A 18 9.67 8.07 7.16
N GLY A 19 9.20 7.28 8.14
CA GLY A 19 7.98 6.50 8.09
C GLY A 19 6.66 7.29 8.15
N GLY A 20 5.55 6.57 8.07
CA GLY A 20 4.20 7.12 8.15
C GLY A 20 3.12 6.09 7.90
N GLU A 21 1.86 6.52 8.00
CA GLU A 21 0.68 5.71 7.69
C GLU A 21 -0.13 6.38 6.58
N TRP A 22 -0.51 5.60 5.57
CA TRP A 22 -1.37 6.04 4.47
C TRP A 22 -2.53 5.06 4.26
N LEU A 23 -3.70 5.61 3.94
CA LEU A 23 -4.86 4.82 3.50
C LEU A 23 -5.00 4.93 1.99
N ILE A 24 -4.76 3.82 1.29
CA ILE A 24 -4.79 3.73 -0.16
C ILE A 24 -6.19 3.24 -0.60
N PRO A 25 -6.99 4.06 -1.31
CA PRO A 25 -8.28 3.61 -1.84
C PRO A 25 -8.08 2.62 -2.98
N LEU A 26 -8.81 1.50 -2.94
CA LEU A 26 -8.65 0.37 -3.88
C LEU A 26 -9.69 0.35 -5.01
N ASP A 27 -10.86 0.94 -4.78
CA ASP A 27 -12.00 0.80 -5.71
C ASP A 27 -11.96 1.84 -6.86
N SER A 28 -11.36 3.01 -6.63
CA SER A 28 -11.29 4.10 -7.62
C SER A 28 -10.26 5.16 -7.22
N PRO A 29 -9.57 5.79 -8.18
CA PRO A 29 -8.73 6.97 -7.91
C PRO A 29 -9.48 8.17 -7.33
N ALA A 30 -10.82 8.24 -7.51
CA ALA A 30 -11.66 9.30 -6.98
C ALA A 30 -12.26 8.97 -5.59
N ALA A 31 -11.99 7.78 -5.05
CA ALA A 31 -12.41 7.39 -3.71
C ALA A 31 -11.43 7.95 -2.66
N VAL A 32 -11.92 8.07 -1.42
CA VAL A 32 -11.10 8.51 -0.28
C VAL A 32 -10.74 7.30 0.58
N GLY A 33 -9.47 7.24 1.00
CA GLY A 33 -9.01 6.21 1.95
C GLY A 33 -9.75 6.28 3.28
N SER A 34 -10.10 5.14 3.87
CA SER A 34 -10.92 5.06 5.08
C SER A 34 -10.49 3.89 5.96
N ALA A 35 -10.07 4.19 7.21
CA ALA A 35 -9.78 3.17 8.22
C ALA A 35 -11.02 2.33 8.57
N ALA A 36 -12.22 2.91 8.47
CA ALA A 36 -13.47 2.17 8.69
C ALA A 36 -13.76 1.13 7.59
N HIS A 37 -13.13 1.26 6.42
CA HIS A 37 -13.25 0.34 5.29
C HIS A 37 -11.90 -0.32 4.97
N GLU A 38 -11.03 -0.44 5.97
CA GLU A 38 -9.77 -1.14 5.84
C GLU A 38 -10.01 -2.63 5.61
N VAL A 39 -9.48 -3.15 4.51
CA VAL A 39 -9.57 -4.57 4.14
C VAL A 39 -8.24 -5.29 4.24
N ALA A 40 -7.14 -4.53 4.30
CA ALA A 40 -5.79 -5.04 4.42
C ALA A 40 -4.85 -4.02 5.05
N HIS A 41 -3.80 -4.52 5.68
CA HIS A 41 -2.70 -3.75 6.25
C HIS A 41 -1.37 -4.39 5.82
N VAL A 42 -0.44 -3.58 5.32
CA VAL A 42 0.95 -3.95 5.09
C VAL A 42 1.90 -2.97 5.78
N ALA A 43 2.92 -3.50 6.43
CA ALA A 43 4.01 -2.75 7.05
C ALA A 43 5.33 -3.06 6.33
N LEU A 44 6.13 -2.03 6.07
CA LEU A 44 7.45 -2.09 5.43
C LEU A 44 8.43 -1.20 6.20
N ASP A 45 9.69 -1.60 6.28
CA ASP A 45 10.76 -0.67 6.69
C ASP A 45 10.99 0.40 5.59
N ASP A 46 11.43 1.60 5.97
CA ASP A 46 11.67 2.70 5.03
C ASP A 46 12.69 2.35 3.93
N VAL A 47 13.72 1.55 4.23
CA VAL A 47 14.70 1.06 3.26
C VAL A 47 14.07 0.01 2.35
N GLU A 48 13.26 -0.90 2.88
CA GLU A 48 12.56 -1.91 2.11
C GLU A 48 11.56 -1.28 1.13
N PHE A 49 10.79 -0.28 1.59
CA PHE A 49 9.90 0.49 0.72
C PHE A 49 10.66 1.19 -0.40
N CYS A 50 11.78 1.87 -0.08
CA CYS A 50 12.60 2.51 -1.11
C CYS A 50 13.14 1.51 -2.15
N ARG A 51 13.62 0.35 -1.70
CA ARG A 51 14.10 -0.72 -2.58
C ARG A 51 12.99 -1.29 -3.45
N LEU A 52 11.81 -1.53 -2.88
CA LEU A 52 10.64 -1.97 -3.61
C LEU A 52 10.24 -0.95 -4.69
N ALA A 53 10.10 0.33 -4.31
CA ALA A 53 9.72 1.40 -5.21
C ALA A 53 10.76 1.62 -6.34
N ALA A 54 12.04 1.36 -6.07
CA ALA A 54 13.11 1.35 -7.06
C ALA A 54 13.18 0.06 -7.90
N GLY A 55 12.30 -0.92 -7.67
CA GLY A 55 12.27 -2.20 -8.38
C GLY A 55 13.44 -3.13 -8.06
N HIS A 56 14.08 -2.95 -6.90
CA HIS A 56 15.28 -3.70 -6.50
C HIS A 56 14.96 -4.98 -5.71
N VAL A 57 13.76 -5.11 -5.17
CA VAL A 57 13.30 -6.27 -4.39
C VAL A 57 11.90 -6.66 -4.89
N PRO A 58 11.59 -7.96 -5.03
CA PRO A 58 10.25 -8.38 -5.44
C PRO A 58 9.20 -8.09 -4.35
N PRO A 59 7.95 -7.78 -4.74
CA PRO A 59 6.84 -7.52 -3.81
C PRO A 59 6.69 -8.52 -2.66
N GLU A 60 6.80 -9.82 -2.95
CA GLU A 60 6.68 -10.87 -1.94
C GLU A 60 7.77 -10.88 -0.85
N GLU A 61 8.93 -10.28 -1.12
CA GLU A 61 10.08 -10.26 -0.20
C GLU A 61 10.19 -8.95 0.60
N ALA A 62 9.49 -7.90 0.19
CA ALA A 62 9.66 -6.57 0.78
C ALA A 62 8.85 -6.33 2.07
N ALA A 63 7.72 -7.00 2.27
CA ALA A 63 6.79 -6.64 3.35
C ALA A 63 7.11 -7.36 4.67
N ALA A 64 7.51 -6.57 5.68
CA ALA A 64 7.80 -7.02 7.04
C ALA A 64 6.56 -7.57 7.79
N GLY A 65 5.37 -7.05 7.47
CA GLY A 65 4.10 -7.51 8.05
C GLY A 65 2.93 -7.38 7.08
N GLN A 66 2.02 -8.37 7.05
CA GLN A 66 0.85 -8.37 6.18
C GLN A 66 -0.37 -8.96 6.90
N LEU A 67 -1.53 -8.31 6.77
CA LEU A 67 -2.80 -8.77 7.33
C LEU A 67 -3.96 -8.46 6.37
N GLY A 68 -4.93 -9.37 6.29
CA GLY A 68 -6.18 -9.16 5.55
C GLY A 68 -6.14 -9.67 4.10
N ASP A 69 -6.76 -8.93 3.19
CA ASP A 69 -6.93 -9.31 1.78
C ASP A 69 -5.58 -9.38 1.03
N ARG A 70 -5.12 -10.61 0.77
CA ARG A 70 -3.86 -10.88 0.06
C ARG A 70 -3.84 -10.36 -1.37
N GLY A 71 -4.99 -10.29 -2.05
CA GLY A 71 -5.09 -9.75 -3.39
C GLY A 71 -4.83 -8.25 -3.39
N ALA A 72 -5.47 -7.53 -2.46
CA ALA A 72 -5.25 -6.10 -2.26
C ALA A 72 -3.79 -5.78 -1.91
N ILE A 73 -3.19 -6.55 -1.00
CA ILE A 73 -1.78 -6.40 -0.61
C ILE A 73 -0.86 -6.56 -1.82
N ARG A 74 -1.03 -7.65 -2.56
CA ARG A 74 -0.23 -7.91 -3.77
C ARG A 74 -0.37 -6.76 -4.76
N ASP A 75 -1.59 -6.36 -5.07
CA ASP A 75 -1.84 -5.34 -6.09
C ASP A 75 -1.20 -3.98 -5.70
N VAL A 76 -1.23 -3.60 -4.41
CA VAL A 76 -0.53 -2.39 -3.93
C VAL A 76 0.99 -2.53 -3.99
N LEU A 77 1.57 -3.65 -3.56
CA LEU A 77 3.03 -3.83 -3.60
C LEU A 77 3.56 -3.83 -5.06
N PHE A 78 2.81 -4.42 -5.99
CA PHE A 78 3.12 -4.34 -7.42
C PHE A 78 2.97 -2.92 -7.98
N ALA A 79 1.95 -2.18 -7.54
CA ALA A 79 1.79 -0.77 -7.90
C ALA A 79 2.98 0.07 -7.39
N ALA A 80 3.43 -0.13 -6.15
CA ALA A 80 4.61 0.52 -5.60
C ALA A 80 5.88 0.18 -6.41
N ALA A 81 6.11 -1.08 -6.77
CA ALA A 81 7.26 -1.49 -7.59
C ALA A 81 7.26 -0.87 -8.99
N SER A 82 6.07 -0.58 -9.55
CA SER A 82 5.92 0.03 -10.87
C SER A 82 6.39 1.49 -10.94
N LEU A 83 6.55 2.16 -9.78
CA LEU A 83 7.03 3.55 -9.71
C LEU A 83 8.43 3.73 -10.32
N SER A 84 9.26 2.69 -10.28
CA SER A 84 10.60 2.65 -10.91
C SER A 84 10.60 2.89 -12.42
N ARG A 85 9.43 2.79 -13.09
CA ARG A 85 9.31 2.88 -14.55
C ARG A 85 8.62 4.17 -15.02
N MET A 86 8.33 5.10 -14.11
CA MET A 86 7.69 6.39 -14.41
C MET A 86 8.68 7.45 -14.88
#